data_AF-A0A9P4GTB4-F1
#
_entry.id   AF-A0A9P4GTB4-F1
#
_cell.length_a   1.000
_cell.length_b   1.000
_cell.length_c   1.000
_cell.angle_alpha   90.00
_cell.angle_beta   90.00
_cell.angle_gamma   90.00
#
_symmetry.space_group_name_H-M   'P 1'
#
loop_
_entity.id
_entity.type
_entity.pdbx_description
1 polymer ?
#
loop_
_entity_poly.entity_id
_entity_poly.type
_entity_poly.pdbx_seq_one_letter_code
_entity_poly.pdbx_strand_id
1 'polypeptide(L)'
;MASFTHLFIIPFITPVFAYNNGQFKHFYAGGSWNTVLTDLLHHDCKDEYAELTARPEKGGWILVSCILDNFTEIRKTEMAIVSVVLGLLPMALQFVGPRVADVAVLGMRRPVLAVLISLGSTCATLQSDYTGLEAVSRRGEDNQNRANDVLWPEVLIDAPVWAKALISIFEYGLVGTAAANSLIQGYQLSFWAISFISMIMGSFGNTAEAFSPLLWVFIPIPIQALGVYVLYLGRPSGRPQPKPESARQLHPCYRAWRRVRDWAVREMTPCAFKKGETVTRTEAVKKNKRYWLLFLNWAIKFLVWVQVIYGTIVLSSVLFLSLFTAMEVVGRFLAGAIVCRFVLEFEMYGLQEVSKLHR
;
A
#
# COMPACT_ATOMS: atom_id res chain seq x y z
N MET A 1 -17.11 -11.10 5.12
CA MET A 1 -16.76 -10.06 6.10
C MET A 1 -15.90 -10.55 7.27
N ALA A 2 -15.68 -11.87 7.47
CA ALA A 2 -14.86 -12.38 8.58
C ALA A 2 -13.41 -12.78 8.22
N SER A 3 -12.99 -12.74 6.94
CA SER A 3 -11.62 -13.11 6.53
C SER A 3 -10.61 -11.96 6.48
N PHE A 4 -11.08 -10.70 6.47
CA PHE A 4 -10.19 -9.54 6.33
C PHE A 4 -9.56 -9.09 7.66
N THR A 5 -10.17 -9.44 8.79
CA THR A 5 -9.66 -9.13 10.13
C THR A 5 -8.36 -9.88 10.43
N HIS A 6 -8.13 -11.06 9.86
CA HIS A 6 -6.90 -11.83 10.11
C HIS A 6 -5.66 -11.24 9.42
N LEU A 7 -5.82 -10.49 8.33
CA LEU A 7 -4.71 -9.84 7.63
C LEU A 7 -4.18 -8.60 8.36
N PHE A 8 -4.98 -8.01 9.26
CA PHE A 8 -4.57 -6.90 10.13
C PHE A 8 -3.74 -7.34 11.35
N ILE A 9 -3.78 -8.62 11.71
CA ILE A 9 -3.15 -9.14 12.94
C ILE A 9 -1.73 -9.66 12.66
N ILE A 10 -1.38 -9.95 11.40
CA ILE A 10 -0.04 -10.42 11.01
C ILE A 10 1.09 -9.43 11.40
N PRO A 11 0.95 -8.09 11.26
CA PRO A 11 1.99 -7.18 11.75
C PRO A 11 2.07 -7.08 13.29
N PHE A 12 1.06 -7.60 14.01
CA PHE A 12 1.04 -7.64 15.48
C PHE A 12 1.50 -8.99 16.06
N ILE A 13 1.54 -10.08 15.27
CA ILE A 13 1.99 -11.43 15.70
C ILE A 13 3.50 -11.65 15.44
N THR A 14 4.16 -10.78 14.70
CA THR A 14 5.61 -10.80 14.49
C THR A 14 6.53 -10.48 15.68
N PRO A 15 6.12 -10.00 16.88
CA PRO A 15 7.09 -9.70 17.95
C PRO A 15 7.72 -10.96 18.58
N VAL A 16 7.19 -12.17 18.35
CA VAL A 16 7.74 -13.40 18.95
C VAL A 16 9.06 -13.86 18.30
N PHE A 17 9.33 -13.46 17.05
CA PHE A 17 10.59 -13.76 16.35
C PHE A 17 11.61 -12.62 16.41
N ALA A 18 11.31 -11.54 17.13
CA ALA A 18 11.98 -10.23 17.07
C ALA A 18 13.11 -10.02 18.10
N TYR A 19 13.78 -11.09 18.53
CA TYR A 19 14.72 -11.06 19.69
C TYR A 19 16.17 -11.46 19.33
N ASN A 20 16.53 -11.56 18.05
CA ASN A 20 17.77 -12.21 17.61
C ASN A 20 18.84 -11.26 17.03
N ASN A 21 18.57 -9.95 17.01
CA ASN A 21 19.40 -8.87 16.46
C ASN A 21 19.95 -9.20 15.07
N GLY A 22 19.11 -9.78 14.20
CA GLY A 22 19.52 -10.28 12.88
C GLY A 22 20.17 -9.22 11.97
N GLN A 23 19.78 -7.96 12.16
CA GLN A 23 20.30 -6.78 11.45
C GLN A 23 21.81 -6.55 11.58
N PHE A 24 22.45 -7.03 12.66
CA PHE A 24 23.90 -6.92 12.87
C PHE A 24 24.68 -8.16 12.38
N LYS A 25 23.97 -9.24 12.01
CA LYS A 25 24.56 -10.48 11.47
C LYS A 25 24.58 -10.47 9.94
N HIS A 26 23.56 -9.88 9.33
CA HIS A 26 23.43 -9.75 7.89
C HIS A 26 23.12 -8.29 7.53
N PHE A 27 24.17 -7.53 7.23
CA PHE A 27 24.00 -6.18 6.70
C PHE A 27 23.33 -6.22 5.34
N TYR A 28 22.58 -5.16 5.03
CA TYR A 28 21.88 -5.00 3.75
C TYR A 28 22.81 -5.32 2.57
N ALA A 29 22.49 -6.41 1.88
CA ALA A 29 23.30 -6.94 0.79
C ALA A 29 23.19 -6.00 -0.43
N GLY A 30 24.16 -5.11 -0.59
CA GLY A 30 24.13 -4.15 -1.69
C GLY A 30 25.42 -3.39 -2.02
N GLY A 31 26.55 -3.62 -1.32
CA GLY A 31 27.80 -2.94 -1.70
C GLY A 31 28.96 -3.09 -0.74
N SER A 32 30.03 -2.35 -1.04
CA SER A 32 31.33 -2.26 -0.33
C SER A 32 31.23 -2.00 1.18
N TRP A 33 30.07 -1.57 1.65
CA TRP A 33 29.79 -1.34 3.07
C TRP A 33 29.79 -2.61 3.91
N ASN A 34 29.42 -3.77 3.35
CA ASN A 34 29.42 -5.02 4.13
C ASN A 34 30.82 -5.43 4.60
N THR A 35 31.83 -5.35 3.71
CA THR A 35 33.22 -5.65 4.08
C THR A 35 33.78 -4.65 5.08
N VAL A 36 33.40 -3.37 4.96
CA VAL A 36 33.82 -2.32 5.90
C VAL A 36 33.20 -2.55 7.27
N LEU A 37 31.88 -2.74 7.35
CA LEU A 37 31.23 -2.95 8.64
C LEU A 37 31.70 -4.24 9.30
N THR A 38 31.82 -5.34 8.55
CA THR A 38 32.29 -6.60 9.13
C THR A 38 33.71 -6.50 9.67
N ASP A 39 34.61 -5.77 9.00
CA ASP A 39 35.97 -5.51 9.50
C ASP A 39 35.94 -4.70 10.81
N LEU A 40 35.18 -3.61 10.84
CA LEU A 40 35.00 -2.79 12.06
C LEU A 40 34.38 -3.57 13.22
N LEU A 41 33.39 -4.43 12.96
CA LEU A 41 32.74 -5.23 14.00
C LEU A 41 33.69 -6.27 14.62
N HIS A 42 34.65 -6.80 13.85
CA HIS A 42 35.54 -7.85 14.33
C HIS A 42 36.88 -7.34 14.88
N HIS A 43 37.31 -6.14 14.46
CA HIS A 43 38.53 -5.51 14.94
C HIS A 43 38.25 -4.40 15.95
N ASP A 44 37.72 -3.25 15.51
CA ASP A 44 37.69 -2.02 16.30
C ASP A 44 36.55 -1.98 17.34
N CYS A 45 35.40 -2.61 17.05
CA CYS A 45 34.19 -2.61 17.90
C CYS A 45 33.81 -4.00 18.41
N LYS A 46 34.81 -4.87 18.63
CA LYS A 46 34.62 -6.28 18.99
C LYS A 46 33.96 -6.44 20.35
N ASP A 47 34.32 -5.61 21.32
CA ASP A 47 33.85 -5.73 22.71
C ASP A 47 32.37 -5.35 22.80
N GLU A 48 31.97 -4.28 22.11
CA GLU A 48 30.58 -3.83 22.00
C GLU A 48 29.72 -4.85 21.25
N TYR A 49 30.26 -5.48 20.20
CA TYR A 49 29.56 -6.53 19.46
C TYR A 49 29.40 -7.81 20.29
N ALA A 50 30.41 -8.19 21.07
CA ALA A 50 30.34 -9.30 22.01
C ALA A 50 29.32 -9.03 23.12
N GLU A 51 29.26 -7.79 23.64
CA GLU A 51 28.26 -7.39 24.64
C GLU A 51 26.83 -7.44 24.08
N LEU A 52 26.60 -6.95 22.85
CA LEU A 52 25.30 -7.02 22.20
C LEU A 52 24.83 -8.47 21.96
N THR A 53 25.78 -9.36 21.63
CA THR A 53 25.48 -10.79 21.43
C THR A 53 25.16 -11.48 22.76
N ALA A 54 25.80 -11.07 23.86
CA ALA A 54 25.56 -11.61 25.18
C ALA A 54 24.29 -11.04 25.85
N ARG A 55 23.93 -9.79 25.54
CA ARG A 55 22.82 -9.04 26.14
C ARG A 55 22.01 -8.30 25.07
N PRO A 56 21.18 -9.02 24.28
CA PRO A 56 20.39 -8.42 23.21
C PRO A 56 19.38 -7.38 23.71
N GLU A 57 19.00 -7.42 25.00
CA GLU A 57 18.05 -6.50 25.64
C GLU A 57 18.56 -5.06 25.79
N LYS A 58 19.87 -4.83 25.78
CA LYS A 58 20.45 -3.48 25.92
C LYS A 58 20.34 -2.62 24.65
N GLY A 59 19.95 -3.23 23.53
CA GLY A 59 19.87 -2.58 22.23
C GLY A 59 21.24 -2.26 21.61
N GLY A 60 21.25 -2.00 20.31
CA GLY A 60 22.48 -1.80 19.53
C GLY A 60 23.14 -0.42 19.63
N TRP A 61 22.71 0.46 20.55
CA TRP A 61 23.14 1.86 20.56
C TRP A 61 24.65 2.02 20.76
N ILE A 62 25.20 1.30 21.73
CA ILE A 62 26.62 1.37 22.09
C ILE A 62 27.49 0.93 20.90
N LEU A 63 27.11 -0.16 20.24
CA LEU A 63 27.77 -0.65 19.03
C LEU A 63 27.68 0.37 17.88
N VAL A 64 26.50 0.96 17.66
CA VAL A 64 26.32 2.01 16.63
C VAL A 64 27.22 3.22 16.90
N SER A 65 27.38 3.63 18.16
CA SER A 65 28.28 4.72 18.55
C SER A 65 29.73 4.39 18.20
N CYS A 66 30.22 3.19 18.57
CA CYS A 66 31.58 2.76 18.25
C CYS A 66 31.84 2.73 16.73
N ILE A 67 30.87 2.25 15.94
CA ILE A 67 31.00 2.23 14.47
C ILE A 67 31.07 3.66 13.92
N LEU A 68 30.25 4.58 14.42
CA LEU A 68 30.25 5.97 13.97
C LEU A 68 31.55 6.69 14.33
N ASP A 69 32.14 6.41 15.49
CA ASP A 69 33.40 7.04 15.91
C ASP A 69 34.58 6.64 15.01
N ASN A 70 34.60 5.39 14.54
CA ASN A 70 35.64 4.89 13.64
C ASN A 70 35.41 5.22 12.15
N PHE A 71 34.28 5.84 11.79
CA PHE A 71 34.05 6.27 10.42
C PHE A 71 34.71 7.60 10.09
N THR A 72 35.30 7.65 8.90
CA THR A 72 35.77 8.90 8.28
C THR A 72 34.62 9.90 8.12
N GLU A 73 34.93 11.20 8.22
CA GLU A 73 33.95 12.28 8.05
C GLU A 73 33.22 12.24 6.69
N ILE A 74 33.87 11.77 5.63
CA ILE A 74 33.24 11.60 4.31
C ILE A 74 32.11 10.56 4.36
N ARG A 75 32.32 9.43 5.05
CA ARG A 75 31.30 8.37 5.21
C ARG A 75 30.12 8.83 6.06
N LYS A 76 30.38 9.59 7.12
CA LYS A 76 29.31 10.24 7.92
C LYS A 76 28.48 11.19 7.06
N THR A 77 29.15 11.95 6.18
CA THR A 77 28.49 12.85 5.22
C THR A 77 27.65 12.07 4.21
N GLU A 78 28.17 10.96 3.66
CA GLU A 78 27.40 10.09 2.74
C GLU A 78 26.13 9.57 3.40
N MET A 79 26.21 9.12 4.65
CA MET A 79 25.03 8.68 5.42
C MET A 79 24.01 9.78 5.63
N ALA A 80 24.45 11.00 5.93
CA ALA A 80 23.56 12.14 6.08
C ALA A 80 22.80 12.42 4.77
N ILE A 81 23.47 12.33 3.62
CA ILE A 81 22.83 12.47 2.31
C ILE A 81 21.80 11.35 2.08
N VAL A 82 22.16 10.10 2.38
CA VAL A 82 21.27 8.93 2.25
C VAL A 82 20.01 9.08 3.10
N SER A 83 20.15 9.53 4.34
CA SER A 83 19.04 9.82 5.25
C SER A 83 18.05 10.82 4.65
N VAL A 84 18.56 11.87 4.00
CA VAL A 84 17.71 12.86 3.31
C VAL A 84 17.00 12.23 2.10
N VAL A 85 17.72 11.49 1.26
CA VAL A 85 17.15 10.85 0.06
C VAL A 85 16.04 9.87 0.43
N LEU A 86 16.26 9.01 1.43
CA LEU A 86 15.26 8.06 1.92
C LEU A 86 14.13 8.76 2.66
N GLY A 87 14.41 9.81 3.43
CA GLY A 87 13.40 10.60 4.12
C GLY A 87 12.45 11.34 3.16
N LEU A 88 12.91 11.73 1.98
CA LEU A 88 12.08 12.38 0.95
C LEU A 88 11.23 11.39 0.13
N LEU A 89 11.52 10.09 0.19
CA LEU A 89 10.82 9.06 -0.60
C LEU A 89 9.29 9.06 -0.38
N PRO A 90 8.74 9.13 0.86
CA PRO A 90 7.29 9.17 1.07
C PRO A 90 6.62 10.39 0.43
N MET A 91 7.32 11.52 0.40
CA MET A 91 6.85 12.73 -0.30
C MET A 91 6.88 12.53 -1.81
N ALA A 92 7.95 11.95 -2.36
CA ALA A 92 8.03 11.62 -3.78
C ALA A 92 6.90 10.66 -4.21
N LEU A 93 6.63 9.65 -3.39
CA LEU A 93 5.55 8.68 -3.61
C LEU A 93 4.15 9.31 -3.50
N GLN A 94 3.96 10.42 -2.77
CA GLN A 94 2.67 11.13 -2.80
C GLN A 94 2.39 11.81 -4.15
N PHE A 95 3.41 12.27 -4.86
CA PHE A 95 3.20 12.87 -6.19
C PHE A 95 2.79 11.81 -7.23
N VAL A 96 3.35 10.61 -7.07
CA VAL A 96 3.16 9.50 -8.01
C VAL A 96 2.03 8.56 -7.60
N GLY A 97 1.67 8.48 -6.31
CA GLY A 97 0.78 7.48 -5.76
C GLY A 97 -0.68 7.57 -6.27
N PRO A 98 -1.49 6.51 -6.03
CA PRO A 98 -2.88 6.44 -6.41
C PRO A 98 -3.79 7.17 -5.43
N ARG A 99 -4.84 7.80 -5.94
CA ARG A 99 -5.81 8.53 -5.11
C ARG A 99 -6.63 7.57 -4.27
N VAL A 100 -6.82 7.89 -2.99
CA VAL A 100 -7.61 7.05 -2.07
C VAL A 100 -9.05 6.85 -2.60
N ALA A 101 -9.64 7.85 -3.24
CA ALA A 101 -10.97 7.73 -3.85
C ALA A 101 -11.01 6.72 -4.98
N ASP A 102 -10.05 6.77 -5.90
CA ASP A 102 -10.00 5.92 -7.07
C ASP A 102 -9.78 4.46 -6.65
N VAL A 103 -8.87 4.24 -5.70
CA VAL A 103 -8.65 2.90 -5.12
C VAL A 103 -9.85 2.43 -4.31
N ALA A 104 -10.57 3.32 -3.62
CA ALA A 104 -11.78 2.96 -2.90
C ALA A 104 -12.91 2.56 -3.87
N VAL A 105 -13.11 3.29 -4.97
CA VAL A 105 -14.08 2.95 -6.02
C VAL A 105 -13.74 1.60 -6.65
N LEU A 106 -12.46 1.37 -6.95
CA LEU A 106 -11.97 0.08 -7.42
C LEU A 106 -12.20 -1.01 -6.36
N GLY A 107 -11.91 -0.75 -5.08
CA GLY A 107 -12.07 -1.69 -3.97
C GLY A 107 -13.52 -2.14 -3.73
N MET A 108 -14.51 -1.33 -4.09
CA MET A 108 -15.93 -1.74 -4.07
C MET A 108 -16.28 -2.78 -5.14
N ARG A 109 -15.44 -2.93 -6.18
CA ARG A 109 -15.66 -3.82 -7.34
C ARG A 109 -14.65 -4.97 -7.41
N ARG A 110 -13.38 -4.70 -7.10
CA ARG A 110 -12.20 -5.57 -7.15
C ARG A 110 -11.34 -5.38 -5.89
N PRO A 111 -11.79 -5.85 -4.73
CA PRO A 111 -11.08 -5.65 -3.46
C PRO A 111 -9.66 -6.24 -3.42
N VAL A 112 -9.38 -7.36 -4.09
CA VAL A 112 -8.04 -7.97 -4.04
C VAL A 112 -7.06 -7.11 -4.83
N LEU A 113 -7.46 -6.65 -6.02
CA LEU A 113 -6.63 -5.76 -6.82
C LEU A 113 -6.33 -4.46 -6.09
N ALA A 114 -7.32 -3.88 -5.42
CA ALA A 114 -7.15 -2.65 -4.63
C ALA A 114 -6.11 -2.83 -3.49
N VAL A 115 -6.16 -3.96 -2.78
CA VAL A 115 -5.19 -4.29 -1.71
C VAL A 115 -3.78 -4.54 -2.24
N LEU A 116 -3.64 -5.03 -3.47
CA LEU A 116 -2.33 -5.14 -4.12
C LEU A 116 -1.80 -3.77 -4.56
N ILE A 117 -2.66 -2.87 -5.07
CA ILE A 117 -2.32 -1.49 -5.48
C ILE A 117 -1.86 -0.65 -4.28
N SER A 118 -2.69 -0.53 -3.23
CA SER A 118 -2.26 -1.14 -1.97
C SER A 118 -0.80 -1.06 -1.55
N LEU A 119 -0.29 -2.28 -1.45
CA LEU A 119 1.03 -2.67 -1.05
C LEU A 119 2.09 -2.21 -2.06
N GLY A 120 1.76 -2.19 -3.36
CA GLY A 120 2.71 -1.80 -4.41
C GLY A 120 3.05 -0.32 -4.38
N SER A 121 2.07 0.56 -4.14
CA SER A 121 2.33 2.00 -4.15
C SER A 121 2.85 2.56 -2.83
N THR A 122 2.67 1.86 -1.69
CA THR A 122 3.17 2.20 -0.33
C THR A 122 2.80 3.56 0.28
N CYS A 123 2.32 4.52 -0.52
CA CYS A 123 1.79 5.82 -0.10
C CYS A 123 0.57 6.18 -0.96
N ALA A 124 -0.41 6.81 -0.33
CA ALA A 124 -1.54 7.40 -1.02
C ALA A 124 -1.26 8.87 -1.34
N THR A 125 -1.69 9.34 -2.51
CA THR A 125 -1.63 10.77 -2.84
C THR A 125 -2.73 11.53 -2.10
N LEU A 126 -2.36 12.65 -1.50
CA LEU A 126 -3.28 13.60 -0.91
C LEU A 126 -3.53 14.74 -1.91
N GLN A 127 -4.60 14.65 -2.69
CA GLN A 127 -5.02 15.78 -3.51
C GLN A 127 -5.93 16.70 -2.71
N SER A 128 -5.62 18.00 -2.69
CA SER A 128 -6.32 19.04 -1.90
C SER A 128 -7.80 19.19 -2.30
N ASP A 129 -8.13 18.89 -3.56
CA ASP A 129 -9.45 19.10 -4.14
C ASP A 129 -10.42 17.99 -3.76
N TYR A 130 -11.01 18.14 -2.58
CA TYR A 130 -12.03 17.25 -2.01
C TYR A 130 -11.52 15.80 -1.86
N THR A 131 -12.18 14.92 -1.12
CA THR A 131 -11.66 13.56 -0.88
C THR A 131 -11.64 12.67 -2.13
N GLY A 132 -11.73 13.22 -3.34
CA GLY A 132 -11.99 12.54 -4.61
C GLY A 132 -13.38 11.88 -4.67
N LEU A 133 -14.00 11.56 -3.52
CA LEU A 133 -15.36 11.05 -3.42
C LEU A 133 -16.41 12.02 -3.96
N GLU A 134 -16.23 13.32 -3.71
CA GLU A 134 -17.10 14.36 -4.27
C GLU A 134 -16.81 14.59 -5.75
N ALA A 135 -15.55 14.44 -6.18
CA ALA A 135 -15.19 14.44 -7.61
C ALA A 135 -15.80 13.24 -8.34
N VAL A 136 -15.91 12.06 -7.73
CA VAL A 136 -16.67 10.93 -8.29
C VAL A 136 -18.15 11.31 -8.46
N SER A 137 -18.72 12.08 -7.53
CA SER A 137 -20.10 12.57 -7.63
C SER A 137 -20.27 13.66 -8.71
N ARG A 138 -19.29 14.58 -8.84
CA ARG A 138 -19.33 15.73 -9.77
C ARG A 138 -18.86 15.40 -11.19
N ARG A 139 -17.94 14.43 -11.33
CA ARG A 139 -17.50 13.85 -12.62
C ARG A 139 -18.65 13.09 -13.31
N GLY A 140 -19.63 12.62 -12.54
CA GLY A 140 -20.90 12.13 -13.08
C GLY A 140 -21.79 13.23 -13.69
N GLU A 141 -21.69 14.48 -13.21
CA GLU A 141 -22.42 15.64 -13.74
C GLU A 141 -21.75 16.20 -15.00
N ASP A 142 -20.43 16.35 -15.03
CA ASP A 142 -19.69 16.83 -16.22
C ASP A 142 -19.78 15.86 -17.42
N ASN A 143 -19.91 14.55 -17.14
CA ASN A 143 -20.16 13.54 -18.17
C ASN A 143 -21.51 13.72 -18.90
N GLN A 144 -22.42 14.54 -18.37
CA GLN A 144 -23.70 14.83 -19.03
C GLN A 144 -23.56 15.78 -20.23
N ASN A 145 -22.53 16.63 -20.25
CA ASN A 145 -22.28 17.57 -21.35
C ASN A 145 -21.25 17.06 -22.38
N ARG A 146 -20.53 15.97 -22.08
CA ARG A 146 -19.47 15.37 -22.92
C ARG A 146 -19.85 14.02 -23.53
N ALA A 147 -21.15 13.76 -23.70
CA ALA A 147 -21.68 12.47 -24.13
C ALA A 147 -21.25 11.99 -25.54
N ASN A 148 -20.62 12.84 -26.35
CA ASN A 148 -20.38 12.55 -27.77
C ASN A 148 -18.98 11.99 -28.09
N ASP A 149 -18.02 12.04 -27.16
CA ASP A 149 -16.66 11.54 -27.42
C ASP A 149 -16.35 10.34 -26.51
N VAL A 150 -16.72 9.15 -26.97
CA VAL A 150 -16.25 7.88 -26.39
C VAL A 150 -14.90 7.56 -27.03
N LEU A 151 -13.80 7.82 -26.30
CA LEU A 151 -12.44 7.54 -26.76
C LEU A 151 -11.96 6.11 -26.41
N TRP A 152 -12.87 5.24 -25.96
CA TRP A 152 -12.52 3.84 -25.68
C TRP A 152 -12.37 3.06 -27.00
N PRO A 153 -11.31 2.25 -27.18
CA PRO A 153 -11.12 1.49 -28.40
C PRO A 153 -12.31 0.55 -28.65
N GLU A 154 -12.92 0.61 -29.83
CA GLU A 154 -14.07 -0.24 -30.18
C GLU A 154 -13.76 -1.74 -30.01
N VAL A 155 -12.51 -2.15 -30.27
CA VAL A 155 -11.99 -3.50 -30.08
C VAL A 155 -12.10 -3.97 -28.62
N LEU A 156 -12.05 -3.04 -27.66
CA LEU A 156 -12.20 -3.31 -26.22
C LEU A 156 -13.66 -3.20 -25.75
N ILE A 157 -14.64 -2.84 -26.58
CA ILE A 157 -16.05 -2.80 -26.15
C ILE A 157 -16.67 -4.21 -26.22
N ASP A 158 -16.42 -4.91 -27.32
CA ASP A 158 -16.92 -6.26 -27.59
C ASP A 158 -15.84 -7.36 -27.45
N ALA A 159 -14.84 -7.13 -26.61
CA ALA A 159 -13.75 -8.07 -26.45
C ALA A 159 -14.26 -9.47 -26.02
N PRO A 160 -13.74 -10.56 -26.63
CA PRO A 160 -14.12 -11.92 -26.25
C PRO A 160 -13.66 -12.24 -24.81
N VAL A 161 -14.30 -13.24 -24.18
CA VAL A 161 -14.05 -13.60 -22.77
C VAL A 161 -12.57 -13.92 -22.49
N TRP A 162 -11.88 -14.54 -23.45
CA TRP A 162 -10.44 -14.84 -23.33
C TRP A 162 -9.58 -13.57 -23.28
N ALA A 163 -9.93 -12.53 -24.04
CA ALA A 163 -9.20 -11.25 -24.03
C ALA A 163 -9.39 -10.52 -22.70
N LYS A 164 -10.61 -10.54 -22.14
CA LYS A 164 -10.89 -10.00 -20.79
C LYS A 164 -10.07 -10.73 -19.71
N ALA A 165 -9.98 -12.05 -19.81
CA ALA A 165 -9.18 -12.85 -18.89
C ALA A 165 -7.67 -12.53 -19.02
N LEU A 166 -7.15 -12.40 -20.24
CA LEU A 166 -5.74 -12.02 -20.46
C LEU A 166 -5.41 -10.65 -19.89
N ILE A 167 -6.25 -9.64 -20.13
CA ILE A 167 -6.07 -8.29 -19.55
C ILE A 167 -6.05 -8.38 -18.02
N SER A 168 -6.99 -9.09 -17.41
CA SER A 168 -7.02 -9.23 -15.96
C SER A 168 -5.79 -9.97 -15.43
N ILE A 169 -5.33 -11.04 -16.09
CA ILE A 169 -4.10 -11.75 -15.71
C ILE A 169 -2.90 -10.81 -15.77
N PHE A 170 -2.81 -9.99 -16.81
CA PHE A 170 -1.74 -9.01 -16.97
C PHE A 170 -1.76 -7.94 -15.88
N GLU A 171 -2.94 -7.40 -15.54
CA GLU A 171 -3.12 -6.45 -14.42
C GLU A 171 -2.65 -7.04 -13.09
N TYR A 172 -3.11 -8.26 -12.75
CA TYR A 172 -2.69 -8.93 -11.52
C TYR A 172 -1.20 -9.28 -11.53
N GLY A 173 -0.63 -9.64 -12.69
CA GLY A 173 0.80 -9.91 -12.84
C GLY A 173 1.64 -8.66 -12.57
N LEU A 174 1.29 -7.53 -13.18
CA LEU A 174 1.99 -6.25 -12.99
C LEU A 174 1.87 -5.74 -11.56
N VAL A 175 0.66 -5.66 -11.02
CA VAL A 175 0.43 -5.15 -9.67
C VAL A 175 0.99 -6.13 -8.62
N GLY A 176 0.86 -7.44 -8.85
CA GLY A 176 1.43 -8.47 -7.97
C GLY A 176 2.95 -8.37 -7.90
N THR A 177 3.62 -8.15 -9.04
CA THR A 177 5.06 -7.93 -9.09
C THR A 177 5.46 -6.65 -8.37
N ALA A 178 4.72 -5.55 -8.57
CA ALA A 178 4.95 -4.29 -7.86
C ALA A 178 4.77 -4.43 -6.35
N ALA A 179 3.72 -5.12 -5.90
CA ALA A 179 3.45 -5.39 -4.49
C ALA A 179 4.53 -6.27 -3.86
N ALA A 180 4.94 -7.35 -4.55
CA ALA A 180 6.03 -8.20 -4.09
C ALA A 180 7.35 -7.42 -3.98
N ASN A 181 7.67 -6.57 -4.96
CA ASN A 181 8.85 -5.72 -4.93
C ASN A 181 8.85 -4.75 -3.74
N SER A 182 7.73 -4.09 -3.45
CA SER A 182 7.60 -3.19 -2.30
C SER A 182 7.67 -3.93 -0.96
N LEU A 183 7.08 -5.13 -0.87
CA LEU A 183 7.15 -5.97 0.32
C LEU A 183 8.56 -6.50 0.58
N ILE A 184 9.26 -6.97 -0.45
CA ILE A 184 10.65 -7.45 -0.34
C ILE A 184 11.55 -6.29 0.11
N GLN A 185 11.40 -5.11 -0.46
CA GLN A 185 12.18 -3.94 -0.04
C GLN A 185 11.85 -3.51 1.40
N GLY A 186 10.57 -3.46 1.77
CA GLY A 186 10.16 -3.19 3.15
C GLY A 186 10.75 -4.19 4.13
N TYR A 187 10.76 -5.48 3.76
CA TYR A 187 11.37 -6.54 4.54
C TYR A 187 12.90 -6.38 4.66
N GLN A 188 13.60 -6.11 3.56
CA GLN A 188 15.05 -5.93 3.59
C GLN A 188 15.45 -4.68 4.40
N LEU A 189 14.74 -3.56 4.25
CA LEU A 189 14.95 -2.36 5.07
C LEU A 189 14.66 -2.60 6.55
N SER A 190 13.72 -3.48 6.85
CA SER A 190 13.35 -3.83 8.22
C SER A 190 14.31 -4.81 8.89
N PHE A 191 14.81 -5.82 8.18
CA PHE A 191 15.58 -6.90 8.81
C PHE A 191 17.08 -6.85 8.52
N TRP A 192 17.49 -6.15 7.46
CA TRP A 192 18.90 -6.08 7.04
C TRP A 192 19.49 -4.67 7.15
N ALA A 193 18.66 -3.63 7.23
CA ALA A 193 19.13 -2.28 7.49
C ALA A 193 18.86 -1.91 8.96
N ILE A 194 19.78 -1.15 9.55
CA ILE A 194 19.65 -0.72 10.95
C ILE A 194 18.80 0.55 10.96
N SER A 195 17.60 0.44 11.52
CA SER A 195 16.68 1.56 11.71
C SER A 195 16.82 2.14 13.11
N PHE A 196 17.35 3.35 13.20
CA PHE A 196 17.60 4.03 14.48
C PHE A 196 16.32 4.26 15.29
N ILE A 197 15.21 4.63 14.63
CA ILE A 197 13.94 4.83 15.33
C ILE A 197 13.42 3.53 15.93
N SER A 198 13.64 2.40 15.25
CA SER A 198 13.21 1.09 15.72
C SER A 198 14.02 0.65 16.94
N MET A 199 15.33 0.93 16.95
CA MET A 199 16.18 0.69 18.11
C MET A 199 15.74 1.48 19.33
N ILE A 200 15.39 2.76 19.17
CA ILE A 200 14.88 3.60 20.26
C ILE A 200 13.51 3.11 20.73
N MET A 201 12.56 2.87 19.83
CA MET A 201 11.22 2.39 20.20
C MET A 201 11.27 1.01 20.86
N GLY A 202 12.16 0.13 20.40
CA GLY A 202 12.35 -1.20 20.98
C GLY A 202 12.86 -1.16 22.41
N SER A 203 13.68 -0.16 22.77
CA SER A 203 14.14 0.08 24.14
C SER A 203 13.01 0.44 25.11
N PHE A 204 11.87 0.97 24.63
CA PHE A 204 10.72 1.31 25.48
C PHE A 204 9.67 0.19 25.54
N GLY A 205 9.68 -0.77 24.62
CA GLY A 205 8.60 -1.73 24.41
C GLY A 205 8.96 -3.21 24.60
N ASN A 206 10.20 -3.56 24.98
CA ASN A 206 10.74 -4.93 24.92
C ASN A 206 10.62 -5.58 23.51
N THR A 207 10.43 -4.77 22.46
CA THR A 207 10.28 -5.20 21.06
C THR A 207 11.51 -4.75 20.28
N ALA A 208 12.59 -5.50 20.42
CA ALA A 208 13.94 -5.07 20.05
C ALA A 208 14.23 -4.92 18.53
N GLU A 209 13.30 -5.19 17.62
CA GLU A 209 13.64 -5.24 16.18
C GLU A 209 12.76 -4.44 15.21
N ALA A 210 13.38 -4.14 14.08
CA ALA A 210 13.08 -3.11 13.09
C ALA A 210 11.83 -3.37 12.23
N PHE A 211 10.66 -3.46 12.85
CA PHE A 211 9.39 -3.54 12.15
C PHE A 211 8.95 -2.21 11.50
N SER A 212 9.61 -1.09 11.78
CA SER A 212 9.08 0.24 11.41
C SER A 212 8.97 0.46 9.89
N PRO A 213 9.99 0.16 9.05
CA PRO A 213 9.86 0.29 7.60
C PRO A 213 8.77 -0.62 7.00
N LEU A 214 8.69 -1.86 7.47
CA LEU A 214 7.66 -2.81 7.05
C LEU A 214 6.26 -2.33 7.46
N LEU A 215 6.10 -1.78 8.67
CA LEU A 215 4.84 -1.23 9.13
C LEU A 215 4.39 -0.06 8.25
N TRP A 216 5.31 0.80 7.83
CA TRP A 216 5.01 1.87 6.86
C TRP A 216 4.42 1.33 5.55
N VAL A 217 4.93 0.22 5.02
CA VAL A 217 4.38 -0.45 3.81
C VAL A 217 2.95 -0.96 4.02
N PHE A 218 2.57 -1.33 5.24
CA PHE A 218 1.23 -1.85 5.57
C PHE A 218 0.21 -0.78 5.96
N ILE A 219 0.62 0.42 6.42
CA ILE A 219 -0.28 1.54 6.75
C ILE A 219 -1.29 1.92 5.62
N PRO A 220 -0.96 1.86 4.32
CA PRO A 220 -1.95 2.13 3.26
C PRO A 220 -3.23 1.29 3.34
N ILE A 221 -3.11 0.02 3.77
CA ILE A 221 -4.24 -0.93 3.77
C ILE A 221 -5.41 -0.44 4.64
N PRO A 222 -5.22 -0.11 5.94
CA PRO A 222 -6.31 0.43 6.76
C PRO A 222 -6.88 1.74 6.20
N ILE A 223 -6.03 2.61 5.63
CA ILE A 223 -6.48 3.89 5.04
C ILE A 223 -7.44 3.63 3.88
N GLN A 224 -7.08 2.70 2.98
CA GLN A 224 -7.93 2.35 1.86
C GLN A 224 -9.18 1.56 2.28
N ALA A 225 -9.06 0.67 3.26
CA ALA A 225 -10.21 -0.02 3.84
C ALA A 225 -11.23 0.99 4.40
N LEU A 226 -10.74 2.06 5.05
CA LEU A 226 -11.58 3.16 5.52
C LEU A 226 -12.20 3.94 4.36
N GLY A 227 -11.47 4.18 3.26
CA GLY A 227 -12.01 4.76 2.03
C GLY A 227 -13.15 3.95 1.42
N VAL A 228 -12.97 2.63 1.30
CA VAL A 228 -14.01 1.68 0.84
C VAL A 228 -15.20 1.71 1.80
N TYR A 229 -14.95 1.76 3.11
CA TYR A 229 -16.00 1.85 4.13
C TYR A 229 -16.84 3.11 4.02
N VAL A 230 -16.23 4.27 3.73
CA VAL A 230 -16.97 5.53 3.49
C VAL A 230 -17.91 5.39 2.28
N LEU A 231 -17.43 4.82 1.17
CA LEU A 231 -18.27 4.56 -0.01
C LEU A 231 -19.40 3.58 0.29
N TYR A 232 -19.12 2.54 1.08
CA TYR A 232 -20.12 1.58 1.50
C TYR A 232 -21.24 2.23 2.32
N LEU A 233 -20.89 3.12 3.26
CA LEU A 233 -21.86 3.85 4.08
C LEU A 233 -22.70 4.85 3.29
N GLY A 234 -22.13 5.39 2.20
CA GLY A 234 -22.77 6.33 1.28
C GLY A 234 -23.75 5.69 0.29
N ARG A 235 -23.75 4.36 0.13
CA ARG A 235 -24.71 3.69 -0.76
C ARG A 235 -26.14 3.89 -0.26
N PRO A 236 -27.09 4.32 -1.13
CA PRO A 236 -28.50 4.32 -0.79
C PRO A 236 -28.90 2.89 -0.46
N SER A 237 -29.65 2.72 0.62
CA SER A 237 -30.21 1.42 1.00
C SER A 237 -31.32 1.07 0.00
N GLY A 238 -30.94 0.67 -1.21
CA GLY A 238 -31.86 0.15 -2.21
C GLY A 238 -32.57 -1.06 -1.63
N ARG A 239 -33.90 -1.11 -1.75
CA ARG A 239 -34.67 -2.31 -1.42
C ARG A 239 -34.05 -3.48 -2.20
N PRO A 240 -33.72 -4.61 -1.56
CA PRO A 240 -33.23 -5.76 -2.29
C PRO A 240 -34.26 -6.12 -3.38
N GLN A 241 -33.83 -6.14 -4.65
CA GLN A 241 -34.66 -6.70 -5.71
C GLN A 241 -35.07 -8.12 -5.26
N PRO A 242 -36.36 -8.48 -5.39
CA PRO A 242 -36.83 -9.81 -5.03
C PRO A 242 -36.01 -10.83 -5.81
N LYS A 243 -35.26 -11.67 -5.08
CA LYS A 243 -34.46 -12.73 -5.69
C LYS A 243 -35.40 -13.63 -6.50
N PRO A 244 -35.04 -14.02 -7.73
CA PRO A 244 -35.85 -14.95 -8.52
C PRO A 244 -36.07 -16.24 -7.73
N GLU A 245 -37.30 -16.76 -7.74
CA GLU A 245 -37.75 -17.91 -6.95
C GLU A 245 -36.89 -19.18 -7.16
N SER A 246 -36.24 -19.29 -8.33
CA SER A 246 -35.30 -20.36 -8.70
C SER A 246 -34.06 -20.45 -7.79
N ALA A 247 -33.71 -19.39 -7.05
CA ALA A 247 -32.57 -19.40 -6.13
C ALA A 247 -32.85 -20.06 -4.77
N ARG A 248 -34.13 -20.33 -4.43
CA ARG A 248 -34.52 -20.90 -3.13
C ARG A 248 -34.27 -22.41 -3.02
N GLN A 249 -34.30 -23.14 -4.13
CA GLN A 249 -34.21 -24.62 -4.16
C GLN A 249 -32.77 -25.18 -4.26
N LEU A 250 -31.74 -24.34 -4.36
CA LEU A 250 -30.34 -24.81 -4.44
C LEU A 250 -29.81 -25.31 -3.09
N HIS A 251 -29.17 -26.48 -3.08
CA HIS A 251 -28.40 -27.03 -1.95
C HIS A 251 -27.43 -25.98 -1.35
N PRO A 252 -27.26 -25.95 -0.01
CA PRO A 252 -26.46 -24.94 0.68
C PRO A 252 -24.99 -24.90 0.21
N CYS A 253 -24.38 -26.05 -0.08
CA CYS A 253 -23.01 -26.14 -0.58
C CYS A 253 -22.89 -25.57 -2.01
N TYR A 254 -23.79 -25.93 -2.92
CA TYR A 254 -23.81 -25.38 -4.29
C TYR A 254 -24.13 -23.88 -4.30
N ARG A 255 -24.96 -23.39 -3.38
CA ARG A 255 -25.23 -21.96 -3.17
C ARG A 255 -24.01 -21.19 -2.62
N ALA A 256 -23.16 -21.85 -1.83
CA ALA A 256 -21.90 -21.29 -1.37
C ALA A 256 -20.88 -21.26 -2.50
N TRP A 257 -20.68 -22.37 -3.22
CA TRP A 257 -19.78 -22.44 -4.37
C TRP A 257 -20.15 -21.47 -5.49
N ARG A 258 -21.44 -21.36 -5.84
CA ARG A 258 -21.93 -20.38 -6.82
C ARG A 258 -21.65 -18.95 -6.35
N ARG A 259 -21.80 -18.63 -5.07
CA ARG A 259 -21.42 -17.31 -4.53
C ARG A 259 -19.92 -17.02 -4.62
N VAL A 260 -19.08 -18.01 -4.35
CA VAL A 260 -17.61 -17.89 -4.46
C VAL A 260 -17.20 -17.75 -5.92
N ARG A 261 -17.76 -18.57 -6.82
CA ARG A 261 -17.53 -18.47 -8.27
C ARG A 261 -17.99 -17.13 -8.82
N ASP A 262 -19.20 -16.69 -8.48
CA ASP A 262 -19.74 -15.41 -8.95
C ASP A 262 -18.97 -14.23 -8.31
N TRP A 263 -18.34 -14.39 -7.14
CA TRP A 263 -17.40 -13.42 -6.58
C TRP A 263 -16.05 -13.41 -7.33
N ALA A 264 -15.45 -14.58 -7.59
CA ALA A 264 -14.20 -14.72 -8.32
C ALA A 264 -14.31 -14.22 -9.77
N VAL A 265 -15.43 -14.49 -10.46
CA VAL A 265 -15.69 -13.96 -11.81
C VAL A 265 -15.87 -12.44 -11.79
N ARG A 266 -16.46 -11.88 -10.73
CA ARG A 266 -16.55 -10.42 -10.56
C ARG A 266 -15.20 -9.78 -10.23
N GLU A 267 -14.32 -10.49 -9.55
CA GLU A 267 -12.93 -10.06 -9.31
C GLU A 267 -12.14 -10.08 -10.63
N MET A 268 -12.23 -11.15 -11.41
CA MET A 268 -11.49 -11.36 -12.66
C MET A 268 -12.02 -10.61 -13.89
N THR A 269 -13.18 -9.94 -13.79
CA THR A 269 -13.73 -9.13 -14.89
C THR A 269 -13.32 -7.66 -14.74
N PRO A 270 -12.53 -7.08 -15.68
CA PRO A 270 -12.09 -5.69 -15.58
C PRO A 270 -13.26 -4.74 -15.50
N CYS A 271 -13.06 -3.64 -14.78
CA CYS A 271 -14.14 -2.71 -14.54
C CYS A 271 -14.63 -2.07 -15.85
N ALA A 272 -13.75 -1.99 -16.85
CA ALA A 272 -14.02 -1.66 -18.24
C ALA A 272 -15.02 -2.58 -18.99
N PHE A 273 -15.40 -3.73 -18.42
CA PHE A 273 -16.27 -4.70 -19.09
C PHE A 273 -17.51 -5.09 -18.28
N LYS A 274 -17.73 -4.46 -17.11
CA LYS A 274 -18.89 -4.73 -16.25
C LYS A 274 -20.12 -3.98 -16.76
N LYS A 275 -21.10 -4.69 -17.32
CA LYS A 275 -22.39 -4.11 -17.75
C LYS A 275 -23.23 -3.64 -16.56
N GLY A 276 -23.78 -2.43 -16.66
CA GLY A 276 -25.02 -2.02 -15.99
C GLY A 276 -24.99 -1.70 -14.50
N GLU A 277 -23.84 -1.67 -13.82
CA GLU A 277 -23.79 -1.16 -12.44
C GLU A 277 -23.52 0.35 -12.48
N THR A 278 -24.59 1.11 -12.74
CA THR A 278 -24.61 2.58 -12.62
C THR A 278 -23.98 2.92 -11.27
N VAL A 279 -22.93 3.76 -11.27
CA VAL A 279 -22.48 4.44 -10.05
C VAL A 279 -23.73 5.19 -9.59
N THR A 280 -24.44 4.62 -8.63
CA THR A 280 -25.72 5.16 -8.16
C THR A 280 -25.42 6.55 -7.66
N ARG A 281 -25.84 7.52 -8.48
CA ARG A 281 -25.99 8.93 -8.16
C ARG A 281 -26.36 9.03 -6.69
N THR A 282 -25.55 9.75 -5.93
CA THR A 282 -25.69 9.97 -4.48
C THR A 282 -26.92 10.83 -4.18
N GLU A 283 -28.08 10.42 -4.67
CA GLU A 283 -29.36 11.07 -4.41
C GLU A 283 -29.75 10.80 -2.95
N ALA A 284 -29.80 11.89 -2.18
CA ALA A 284 -30.26 11.98 -0.80
C ALA A 284 -29.59 11.02 0.19
N VAL A 285 -28.31 11.24 0.49
CA VAL A 285 -27.71 10.78 1.75
C VAL A 285 -28.58 11.31 2.90
N LYS A 286 -29.17 10.40 3.70
CA LYS A 286 -29.93 10.77 4.90
C LYS A 286 -29.12 11.79 5.71
N LYS A 287 -29.72 12.95 6.05
CA LYS A 287 -29.07 14.04 6.83
C LYS A 287 -28.25 13.52 8.02
N ASN A 288 -28.72 12.46 8.69
CA ASN A 288 -28.06 11.87 9.87
C ASN A 288 -26.69 11.21 9.59
N LYS A 289 -26.41 10.77 8.35
CA LYS A 289 -25.11 10.17 7.98
C LYS A 289 -24.08 11.18 7.46
N ARG A 290 -24.51 12.41 7.16
CA ARG A 290 -23.67 13.42 6.50
C ARG A 290 -22.47 13.83 7.37
N TYR A 291 -22.70 14.10 8.65
CA TYR A 291 -21.63 14.46 9.59
C TYR A 291 -20.61 13.33 9.79
N TRP A 292 -21.08 12.09 9.84
CA TRP A 292 -20.21 10.92 9.97
C TRP A 292 -19.32 10.71 8.73
N LEU A 293 -19.88 10.88 7.52
CA LEU A 293 -19.11 10.80 6.28
C LEU A 293 -18.09 11.94 6.18
N LEU A 294 -18.44 13.16 6.60
CA LEU A 294 -17.52 14.30 6.66
C LEU A 294 -16.36 14.03 7.63
N PHE A 295 -16.66 13.52 8.82
CA PHE A 295 -15.66 13.16 9.82
C PHE A 295 -14.70 12.07 9.28
N LEU A 296 -15.23 10.98 8.71
CA LEU A 296 -14.40 9.92 8.15
C LEU A 296 -13.53 10.43 6.99
N ASN A 297 -14.08 11.29 6.12
CA ASN A 297 -13.32 11.94 5.05
C ASN A 297 -12.15 12.77 5.59
N TRP A 298 -12.37 13.54 6.67
CA TRP A 298 -11.30 14.28 7.34
C TRP A 298 -10.27 13.35 7.99
N ALA A 299 -10.73 12.26 8.62
CA ALA A 299 -9.87 11.25 9.22
C ALA A 299 -8.97 10.56 8.18
N ILE A 300 -9.47 10.24 6.98
CA ILE A 300 -8.63 9.72 5.88
C ILE A 300 -7.50 10.70 5.56
N LYS A 301 -7.83 11.99 5.38
CA LYS A 301 -6.82 13.01 5.06
C LYS A 301 -5.76 13.09 6.15
N PHE A 302 -6.18 13.11 7.41
CA PHE A 302 -5.27 13.12 8.55
C PHE A 302 -4.39 11.86 8.59
N LEU A 303 -4.95 10.67 8.36
CA LEU A 303 -4.20 9.41 8.32
C LEU A 303 -3.16 9.37 7.19
N VAL A 304 -3.47 9.92 6.01
CA VAL A 304 -2.51 10.03 4.91
C VAL A 304 -1.35 10.97 5.30
N TRP A 305 -1.63 12.11 5.94
CA TRP A 305 -0.58 12.99 6.48
C TRP A 305 0.30 12.28 7.50
N VAL A 306 -0.33 11.58 8.46
CA VAL A 306 0.40 10.81 9.49
C VAL A 306 1.26 9.72 8.85
N GLN A 307 0.76 9.00 7.85
CA GLN A 307 1.51 7.97 7.13
C GLN A 307 2.78 8.54 6.49
N VAL A 308 2.69 9.71 5.87
CA VAL A 308 3.80 10.37 5.20
C VAL A 308 4.85 10.82 6.21
N ILE A 309 4.42 11.49 7.27
CA ILE A 309 5.31 11.95 8.34
C ILE A 309 6.00 10.75 8.99
N TYR A 310 5.23 9.70 9.29
CA TYR A 310 5.76 8.44 9.82
C TYR A 310 6.80 7.82 8.88
N GLY A 311 6.47 7.68 7.59
CA GLY A 311 7.41 7.16 6.60
C GLY A 311 8.68 7.99 6.50
N THR A 312 8.56 9.32 6.58
CA THR A 312 9.70 10.24 6.48
C THR A 312 10.65 10.02 7.64
N ILE A 313 10.11 9.97 8.87
CA ILE A 313 10.89 9.73 10.09
C ILE A 313 11.54 8.34 10.07
N VAL A 314 10.79 7.31 9.67
CA VAL A 314 11.28 5.94 9.66
C VAL A 314 12.39 5.75 8.63
N LEU A 315 12.17 6.18 7.39
CA LEU A 315 13.13 5.99 6.30
C LEU A 315 14.36 6.90 6.45
N SER A 316 14.22 8.11 7.01
CA SER A 316 15.38 8.95 7.32
C SER A 316 16.24 8.37 8.46
N SER A 317 15.66 7.51 9.30
CA SER A 317 16.36 6.90 10.43
C SER A 317 17.15 5.64 10.05
N VAL A 318 17.13 5.22 8.78
CA VAL A 318 17.88 4.06 8.31
C VAL A 318 19.37 4.42 8.18
N LEU A 319 20.22 3.65 8.84
CA LEU A 319 21.67 3.82 8.92
C LEU A 319 22.40 2.77 8.07
N PHE A 320 23.68 3.03 7.81
CA PHE A 320 24.61 2.10 7.16
C PHE A 320 24.19 1.63 5.76
N LEU A 321 23.58 2.54 4.98
CA LEU A 321 23.29 2.33 3.56
C LEU A 321 24.21 3.21 2.71
N SER A 322 24.69 2.63 1.61
CA SER A 322 25.43 3.39 0.59
C SER A 322 24.49 4.27 -0.23
N LEU A 323 25.01 5.36 -0.80
CA LEU A 323 24.21 6.23 -1.65
C LEU A 323 23.62 5.52 -2.87
N PHE A 324 24.40 4.65 -3.51
CA PHE A 324 23.94 3.90 -4.69
C PHE A 324 22.82 2.91 -4.32
N THR A 325 22.97 2.22 -3.21
CA THR A 325 21.95 1.30 -2.70
C THR A 325 20.66 2.05 -2.34
N ALA A 326 20.78 3.22 -1.72
CA ALA A 326 19.62 4.07 -1.39
C ALA A 326 18.87 4.53 -2.65
N MET A 327 19.59 4.95 -3.68
CA MET A 327 18.99 5.34 -4.97
C MET A 327 18.28 4.17 -5.67
N GLU A 328 18.83 2.96 -5.59
CA GLU A 328 18.20 1.74 -6.12
C GLU A 328 16.89 1.44 -5.39
N VAL A 329 16.89 1.52 -4.06
CA VAL A 329 15.69 1.35 -3.22
C VAL A 329 14.62 2.38 -3.60
N VAL A 330 15.00 3.66 -3.68
CA VAL A 330 14.08 4.75 -4.10
C VAL A 330 13.51 4.47 -5.49
N GLY A 331 14.36 4.11 -6.45
CA GLY A 331 13.95 3.81 -7.83
C GLY A 331 12.98 2.64 -7.90
N ARG A 332 13.18 1.59 -7.11
CA ARG A 332 12.30 0.42 -7.08
C ARG A 332 10.95 0.72 -6.43
N PHE A 333 10.89 1.48 -5.34
CA PHE A 333 9.61 1.94 -4.77
C PHE A 333 8.84 2.83 -5.75
N LEU A 334 9.52 3.77 -6.40
CA LEU A 334 8.91 4.64 -7.42
C LEU A 334 8.38 3.83 -8.61
N ALA A 335 9.16 2.87 -9.12
CA ALA A 335 8.72 2.00 -10.21
C ALA A 335 7.46 1.21 -9.84
N GLY A 336 7.39 0.67 -8.62
CA GLY A 336 6.19 -0.01 -8.11
C GLY A 336 4.97 0.93 -8.07
N ALA A 337 5.14 2.15 -7.56
CA ALA A 337 4.08 3.15 -7.52
C ALA A 337 3.60 3.57 -8.92
N ILE A 338 4.51 3.76 -9.87
CA ILE A 338 4.17 4.10 -11.27
C ILE A 338 3.33 2.99 -11.91
N VAL A 339 3.75 1.72 -11.76
CA VAL A 339 3.02 0.57 -12.30
C VAL A 339 1.62 0.48 -11.68
N CYS A 340 1.52 0.62 -10.36
CA CYS A 340 0.23 0.63 -9.66
C CYS A 340 -0.68 1.76 -10.13
N ARG A 341 -0.14 2.96 -10.36
CA ARG A 341 -0.90 4.09 -10.91
C ARG A 341 -1.35 3.85 -12.34
N PHE A 342 -0.50 3.29 -13.19
CA PHE A 342 -0.84 2.98 -14.57
C PHE A 342 -2.04 2.03 -14.65
N VAL A 343 -2.01 0.93 -13.88
CA VAL A 343 -3.11 -0.04 -13.83
C VAL A 343 -4.39 0.59 -13.24
N LEU A 344 -4.26 1.43 -12.21
CA LEU A 344 -5.41 2.11 -11.64
C LEU A 344 -6.07 3.08 -12.63
N GLU A 345 -5.28 3.89 -13.33
CA GLU A 345 -5.80 4.84 -14.33
C GLU A 345 -6.50 4.09 -15.49
N PHE A 346 -5.94 2.96 -15.93
CA PHE A 346 -6.60 2.11 -16.93
C PHE A 346 -8.00 1.64 -16.47
N GLU A 347 -8.11 1.14 -15.23
CA GLU A 347 -9.39 0.69 -14.66
C GLU A 347 -10.38 1.83 -14.45
N MET A 348 -9.90 2.98 -13.97
CA MET A 348 -10.73 4.17 -13.74
C MET A 348 -11.22 4.81 -15.03
N TYR A 349 -10.42 4.77 -16.10
CA TYR A 349 -10.84 5.22 -17.42
C TYR A 349 -11.87 4.28 -18.03
N GLY A 350 -11.63 2.97 -17.97
CA GLY A 350 -12.60 1.96 -18.42
C GLY A 350 -13.94 2.07 -17.69
N LEU A 351 -13.93 2.34 -16.39
CA LEU A 351 -15.14 2.62 -15.61
C LEU A 351 -15.96 3.80 -16.13
N GLN A 352 -15.28 4.88 -16.55
CA GLN A 352 -15.94 6.09 -17.04
C GLN A 352 -16.60 5.86 -18.38
N GLU A 353 -15.90 5.23 -19.32
CA GLU A 353 -16.42 5.02 -20.68
C GLU A 353 -17.59 4.04 -20.73
N VAL A 354 -17.54 2.94 -19.96
CA VAL A 354 -18.67 1.99 -19.87
C VAL A 354 -19.94 2.66 -19.31
N SER A 355 -19.76 3.61 -18.39
CA SER A 355 -20.89 4.34 -17.79
C SER A 355 -21.59 5.25 -18.80
N LYS A 356 -20.89 5.71 -19.85
CA LYS A 356 -21.47 6.48 -20.96
C LYS A 356 -22.24 5.59 -21.94
N LEU A 357 -21.75 4.37 -22.20
CA LEU A 357 -22.37 3.42 -23.15
C LEU A 357 -23.73 2.85 -22.69
N HIS A 358 -24.00 2.85 -21.38
CA HIS A 358 -25.25 2.28 -20.81
C HIS A 358 -26.26 3.35 -20.38
N ARG A 359 -26.14 4.58 -20.90
CA ARG A 359 -27.01 5.70 -20.55
C ARG A 359 -28.27 5.75 -21.42
#